data_AF-A0A067M474-F1
#
_entry.id   AF-A0A067M474-F1
#
_cell.length_a   1.000
_cell.length_b   1.000
_cell.length_c   1.000
_cell.angle_alpha   90.00
_cell.angle_beta   90.00
_cell.angle_gamma   90.00
#
_symmetry.space_group_name_H-M   'P 1'
#
loop_
_entity.id
_entity.type
_entity.pdbx_description
1 polymer ?
#
loop_
_entity_poly.entity_id
_entity_poly.type
_entity_poly.pdbx_seq_one_letter_code
_entity_poly.pdbx_strand_id
1 'polypeptide(L)'
;MVCLNLPPHLRYKPENMYLAGLVPGPKPLCQHQINPFLDILVDQLLPSFNPGLFYTRTADYAGGRHVRAALVPLVSDILAARSATGLGAATRGDHFCSVCNIHKDNIETTDHTKWAPRDARTHWKLAEQWRDATTEQERQNIFAQHRVRWTPLLRLSYWDPCTMIVVDSMHNLLLGVGKRHSLVLWGMREDRPDGD
;
A
#
# COMPACT_ATOMS: atom_id res chain seq x y z
N MET A 1 2.40 11.31 -6.22
CA MET A 1 1.78 11.78 -4.96
C MET A 1 0.83 12.91 -5.26
N VAL A 2 -0.22 13.06 -4.46
CA VAL A 2 -1.28 14.06 -4.66
C VAL A 2 -1.48 14.82 -3.35
N CYS A 3 -1.66 16.14 -3.42
CA CYS A 3 -1.95 16.96 -2.25
C CYS A 3 -3.44 16.88 -1.88
N LEU A 4 -3.76 16.21 -0.77
CA LEU A 4 -5.15 16.02 -0.34
C LEU A 4 -5.81 17.29 0.21
N ASN A 5 -5.03 18.33 0.51
CA ASN A 5 -5.55 19.63 0.95
C ASN A 5 -6.21 20.42 -0.20
N LEU A 6 -5.97 20.03 -1.45
CA LEU A 6 -6.65 20.63 -2.60
C LEU A 6 -8.11 20.13 -2.69
N PRO A 7 -9.03 20.96 -3.24
CA PRO A 7 -10.37 20.53 -3.60
C PRO A 7 -10.35 19.25 -4.47
N PRO A 8 -11.30 18.31 -4.31
CA PRO A 8 -11.28 17.01 -5.02
C PRO A 8 -11.12 17.10 -6.53
N HIS A 9 -11.74 18.09 -7.18
CA HIS A 9 -11.68 18.31 -8.63
C HIS A 9 -10.33 18.87 -9.12
N LEU A 10 -9.42 19.26 -8.21
CA LEU A 10 -8.07 19.74 -8.54
C LEU A 10 -6.99 18.70 -8.24
N ARG A 11 -7.21 17.79 -7.29
CA ARG A 11 -6.23 16.83 -6.77
C ARG A 11 -5.50 16.03 -7.85
N TYR A 12 -6.25 15.51 -8.82
CA TYR A 12 -5.72 14.60 -9.84
C TYR A 12 -5.39 15.28 -11.18
N LYS A 13 -5.41 16.61 -11.22
CA LYS A 13 -4.95 17.32 -12.41
C LYS A 13 -3.44 17.12 -12.57
N PRO A 14 -2.91 16.89 -13.79
CA PRO A 14 -1.50 16.63 -14.00
C PRO A 14 -0.56 17.66 -13.34
N GLU A 15 -0.95 18.95 -13.36
CA GLU A 15 -0.20 20.05 -12.74
C GLU A 15 -0.13 20.01 -11.21
N ASN A 16 -1.03 19.27 -10.55
CA ASN A 16 -1.09 19.12 -9.09
C ASN A 16 -0.55 17.77 -8.60
N MET A 17 -0.04 16.94 -9.51
CA MET A 17 0.58 15.67 -9.17
C MET A 17 2.10 15.82 -9.03
N TYR A 18 2.63 15.34 -7.91
CA TYR A 18 4.06 15.30 -7.66
C TYR A 18 4.64 13.92 -8.00
N LEU A 19 5.56 13.86 -8.96
CA LEU A 19 6.32 12.65 -9.25
C LEU A 19 7.44 12.48 -8.23
N ALA A 20 7.26 11.55 -7.29
CA ALA A 20 8.20 11.33 -6.19
C ALA A 20 9.39 10.44 -6.58
N GLY A 21 9.26 9.62 -7.62
CA GLY A 21 10.30 8.71 -8.05
C GLY A 21 9.87 7.85 -9.22
N LEU A 22 10.85 7.28 -9.91
CA LEU A 22 10.67 6.35 -11.01
C LEU A 22 11.40 5.05 -10.67
N VAL A 23 10.65 3.95 -10.73
CA VAL A 23 11.21 2.60 -10.58
C VAL A 23 11.48 2.06 -11.98
N PRO A 24 12.71 1.60 -12.28
CA PRO A 24 13.03 1.05 -13.59
C PRO A 24 12.25 -0.25 -13.85
N GLY A 25 11.60 -0.33 -15.01
CA GLY A 25 11.04 -1.58 -15.56
C GLY A 25 12.11 -2.41 -16.29
N PRO A 26 11.75 -3.55 -16.92
CA PRO A 26 10.40 -4.06 -17.19
C PRO A 26 9.90 -5.13 -16.20
N LYS A 27 10.77 -5.64 -15.32
CA LYS A 27 10.38 -6.68 -14.36
C LYS A 27 9.75 -6.04 -13.12
N PRO A 28 8.63 -6.58 -12.60
CA PRO A 28 8.11 -6.16 -11.31
C PRO A 28 9.21 -6.28 -10.25
N LEU A 29 9.35 -5.26 -9.40
CA LEU A 29 10.26 -5.34 -8.27
C LEU A 29 9.87 -6.54 -7.40
N CYS A 30 10.81 -7.45 -7.21
CA CYS A 30 10.60 -8.61 -6.36
C CYS A 30 10.86 -8.21 -4.91
N GLN A 31 9.95 -8.61 -4.04
CA GLN A 31 10.15 -8.55 -2.60
C GLN A 31 10.49 -7.12 -2.09
N HIS A 32 11.55 -6.99 -1.30
CA HIS A 32 12.00 -5.76 -0.63
C HIS A 32 12.84 -4.83 -1.54
N GLN A 33 12.95 -5.11 -2.84
CA GLN A 33 13.71 -4.28 -3.80
C GLN A 33 13.12 -2.88 -4.00
N ILE A 34 11.87 -2.65 -3.58
CA ILE A 34 11.27 -1.31 -3.58
C ILE A 34 11.80 -0.43 -2.44
N ASN A 35 12.39 -1.02 -1.40
CA ASN A 35 12.80 -0.31 -0.20
C ASN A 35 13.79 0.82 -0.48
N PRO A 36 14.87 0.65 -1.27
CA PRO A 36 15.80 1.75 -1.56
C PRO A 36 15.13 2.97 -2.21
N PHE A 37 14.09 2.76 -3.02
CA PHE A 37 13.31 3.86 -3.62
C PHE A 37 12.40 4.54 -2.59
N LEU A 38 11.79 3.75 -1.70
CA LEU A 38 10.97 4.26 -0.61
C LEU A 38 11.81 4.99 0.45
N ASP A 39 13.05 4.57 0.69
CA ASP A 39 13.96 5.22 1.64
C ASP A 39 14.18 6.69 1.25
N ILE A 40 14.44 6.98 -0.04
CA ILE A 40 14.59 8.35 -0.54
C ILE A 40 13.37 9.21 -0.21
N LEU A 41 12.16 8.66 -0.44
CA LEU A 41 10.92 9.36 -0.15
C LEU A 41 10.71 9.54 1.36
N VAL A 42 10.94 8.50 2.14
CA VAL A 42 10.75 8.50 3.60
C VAL A 42 11.72 9.44 4.29
N ASP A 43 12.97 9.52 3.83
CA ASP A 43 13.99 10.44 4.34
C ASP A 43 13.57 11.91 4.19
N GLN A 44 12.82 12.24 3.14
CA GLN A 44 12.22 13.57 2.97
C GLN A 44 10.97 13.77 3.83
N LEU A 45 10.15 12.73 3.99
CA LEU A 45 8.90 12.80 4.75
C LEU A 45 9.09 12.89 6.26
N LEU A 46 10.13 12.26 6.81
CA LEU A 46 10.45 12.29 8.24
C LEU A 46 10.57 13.72 8.79
N PRO A 47 11.52 14.55 8.31
CA PRO A 47 11.63 15.94 8.77
C PRO A 47 10.41 16.77 8.38
N SER A 48 9.74 16.42 7.28
CA SER A 48 8.51 17.10 6.85
C SER A 48 7.33 16.87 7.79
N PHE A 49 7.30 15.76 8.52
CA PHE A 49 6.26 15.49 9.50
C PHE A 49 6.62 16.00 10.89
N ASN A 50 7.82 15.65 11.38
CA ASN A 50 8.28 16.01 12.72
C ASN A 50 9.79 16.31 12.68
N PRO A 51 10.22 17.57 12.92
CA PRO A 51 9.44 18.69 13.48
C PRO A 51 8.45 19.35 12.50
N GLY A 52 8.67 19.22 11.19
CA GLY A 52 8.03 19.99 10.13
C GLY A 52 9.05 20.86 9.38
N LEU A 53 8.62 21.47 8.28
CA LEU A 53 9.43 22.39 7.47
C LEU A 53 9.02 23.83 7.73
N PHE A 54 9.99 24.72 7.90
CA PHE A 54 9.74 26.15 7.92
C PHE A 54 10.05 26.75 6.54
N TYR A 55 9.01 27.23 5.85
CA TYR A 55 9.18 28.00 4.63
C TYR A 55 9.36 29.46 4.98
N THR A 56 10.41 30.09 4.47
CA THR A 56 10.70 31.52 4.74
C THR A 56 9.68 32.47 4.11
N ARG A 57 8.98 32.01 3.06
CA ARG A 57 7.90 32.75 2.38
C ARG A 57 6.96 31.80 1.65
N THR A 58 5.67 32.14 1.63
CA THR A 58 4.66 31.50 0.77
C THR A 58 3.81 32.59 0.09
N ALA A 59 2.90 32.22 -0.82
CA ALA A 59 2.07 33.19 -1.55
C ALA A 59 1.26 34.11 -0.61
N ASP A 60 0.64 33.54 0.43
CA ASP A 60 -0.20 34.28 1.37
C ASP A 60 0.54 34.75 2.63
N TYR A 61 1.76 34.26 2.86
CA TYR A 61 2.54 34.56 4.08
C TYR A 61 3.97 35.00 3.75
N ALA A 62 4.16 36.32 3.67
CA ALA A 62 5.46 36.95 3.41
C ALA A 62 6.50 36.67 4.52
N GLY A 63 6.06 36.55 5.78
CA GLY A 63 6.90 36.23 6.94
C GLY A 63 7.16 34.74 7.15
N GLY A 64 6.79 33.91 6.18
CA GLY A 64 7.00 32.47 6.24
C GLY A 64 5.90 31.69 6.96
N ARG A 65 6.01 30.37 6.91
CA ARG A 65 5.04 29.44 7.49
C ARG A 65 5.71 28.12 7.87
N HIS A 66 5.41 27.64 9.07
CA HIS A 66 5.72 26.28 9.47
C HIS A 66 4.64 25.32 8.92
N VAL A 67 5.06 24.28 8.22
CA VAL A 67 4.20 23.32 7.53
C VAL A 67 4.62 21.90 7.92
N ARG A 68 3.62 21.02 8.08
CA ARG A 68 3.84 19.59 8.23
C ARG A 68 3.20 18.85 7.07
N ALA A 69 3.87 17.81 6.60
CA ALA A 69 3.37 16.90 5.59
C ALA A 69 3.30 15.48 6.13
N ALA A 70 2.23 14.76 5.80
CA ALA A 70 2.05 13.37 6.11
C ALA A 70 1.62 12.61 4.86
N LEU A 71 2.16 11.42 4.65
CA LEU A 71 1.78 10.52 3.56
C LEU A 71 0.55 9.70 3.96
N VAL A 72 -0.60 9.98 3.35
CA VAL A 72 -1.85 9.22 3.56
C VAL A 72 -2.73 9.27 2.29
N PRO A 73 -3.52 8.22 2.01
CA PRO A 73 -3.20 6.78 2.09
C PRO A 73 -2.46 6.28 0.83
N LEU A 74 -1.94 5.04 0.86
CA LEU A 74 -1.40 4.37 -0.33
C LEU A 74 -2.55 3.87 -1.20
N VAL A 75 -2.63 4.39 -2.42
CA VAL A 75 -3.58 3.97 -3.46
C VAL A 75 -2.80 3.26 -4.57
N SER A 76 -3.01 1.96 -4.71
CA SER A 76 -2.37 1.15 -5.74
C SER A 76 -3.10 -0.19 -5.90
N ASP A 77 -2.75 -0.95 -6.94
CA ASP A 77 -3.17 -2.34 -7.05
C ASP A 77 -2.65 -3.19 -5.86
N ILE A 78 -3.25 -4.37 -5.66
CA ILE A 78 -2.94 -5.21 -4.50
C ILE A 78 -1.49 -5.72 -4.48
N LEU A 79 -0.84 -5.86 -5.64
CA LEU A 79 0.54 -6.34 -5.74
C LEU A 79 1.52 -5.25 -5.31
N ALA A 80 1.33 -4.04 -5.84
CA ALA A 80 2.10 -2.86 -5.48
C ALA A 80 1.87 -2.47 -4.01
N ALA A 81 0.61 -2.51 -3.54
CA ALA A 81 0.27 -2.21 -2.16
C ALA A 81 1.01 -3.14 -1.18
N ARG A 82 0.91 -4.46 -1.40
CA ARG A 82 1.59 -5.46 -0.56
C ARG A 82 3.11 -5.32 -0.62
N SER A 83 3.64 -5.01 -1.80
CA SER A 83 5.06 -4.76 -1.95
C SER A 83 5.54 -3.55 -1.14
N ALA A 84 4.80 -2.44 -1.18
CA ALA A 84 5.16 -1.22 -0.47
C ALA A 84 4.94 -1.33 1.05
N THR A 85 3.93 -2.07 1.51
CA THR A 85 3.61 -2.21 2.95
C THR A 85 4.31 -3.37 3.64
N GLY A 86 5.04 -4.19 2.88
CA GLY A 86 5.75 -5.34 3.41
C GLY A 86 4.85 -6.53 3.77
N LEU A 87 3.64 -6.59 3.22
CA LEU A 87 2.76 -7.75 3.33
C LEU A 87 3.13 -8.79 2.25
N GLY A 88 3.00 -10.07 2.57
CA GLY A 88 3.19 -11.16 1.62
C GLY A 88 2.14 -11.16 0.51
N ALA A 89 2.25 -12.03 -0.49
CA ALA A 89 1.31 -12.05 -1.62
C ALA A 89 -0.10 -12.52 -1.21
N ALA A 90 -1.16 -11.91 -1.77
CA ALA A 90 -2.56 -12.23 -1.43
C ALA A 90 -2.98 -13.65 -1.80
N THR A 91 -2.34 -14.21 -2.82
CA THR A 91 -2.73 -15.49 -3.42
C THR A 91 -1.96 -16.69 -2.88
N ARG A 92 -0.82 -16.46 -2.21
CA ARG A 92 0.14 -17.50 -1.80
C ARG A 92 0.31 -17.62 -0.28
N GLY A 93 -0.74 -17.28 0.47
CA GLY A 93 -0.71 -17.37 1.92
C GLY A 93 -2.08 -17.60 2.53
N ASP A 94 -2.03 -17.98 3.79
CA ASP A 94 -3.15 -18.24 4.67
C ASP A 94 -3.95 -16.96 4.99
N HIS A 95 -3.32 -15.79 4.84
CA HIS A 95 -3.92 -14.50 5.08
C HIS A 95 -3.89 -13.60 3.83
N PHE A 96 -5.05 -13.46 3.19
CA PHE A 96 -5.24 -12.73 1.93
C PHE A 96 -5.74 -11.29 2.11
N CYS A 97 -6.16 -10.91 3.32
CA CYS A 97 -6.63 -9.55 3.62
C CYS A 97 -5.49 -8.68 4.21
N SER A 98 -5.45 -7.40 3.82
CA SER A 98 -4.55 -6.38 4.38
C SER A 98 -5.10 -5.72 5.65
N VAL A 99 -6.38 -5.92 5.96
CA VAL A 99 -7.09 -5.27 7.08
C VAL A 99 -7.39 -6.24 8.21
N CYS A 100 -7.66 -7.52 7.89
CA CYS A 100 -7.99 -8.55 8.89
C CYS A 100 -7.10 -9.80 8.77
N ASN A 101 -7.14 -10.62 9.81
CA ASN A 101 -6.40 -11.86 9.96
C ASN A 101 -7.23 -13.10 9.63
N ILE A 102 -8.32 -12.96 8.86
CA ILE A 102 -9.12 -14.12 8.47
C ILE A 102 -8.25 -15.12 7.68
N HIS A 103 -8.39 -16.39 8.02
CA HIS A 103 -7.73 -17.47 7.31
C HIS A 103 -8.42 -17.70 5.96
N LYS A 104 -7.67 -18.09 4.93
CA LYS A 104 -8.18 -18.36 3.59
C LYS A 104 -9.26 -19.45 3.59
N ASP A 105 -9.14 -20.44 4.46
CA ASP A 105 -10.16 -21.50 4.61
C ASP A 105 -11.51 -20.97 5.11
N ASN A 106 -11.51 -19.80 5.76
CA ASN A 106 -12.68 -19.13 6.28
C ASN A 106 -13.13 -17.96 5.39
N ILE A 107 -12.68 -17.88 4.13
CA ILE A 107 -12.97 -16.78 3.21
C ILE A 107 -14.48 -16.51 3.03
N GLU A 108 -15.31 -17.53 3.19
CA GLU A 108 -16.78 -17.44 3.10
C GLU A 108 -17.44 -16.81 4.34
N THR A 109 -16.67 -16.44 5.37
CA THR A 109 -17.20 -15.74 6.54
C THR A 109 -17.46 -14.28 6.17
N THR A 110 -18.67 -13.98 5.72
CA THR A 110 -19.08 -12.62 5.31
C THR A 110 -19.49 -11.74 6.50
N ASP A 111 -19.70 -12.33 7.68
CA ASP A 111 -19.99 -11.60 8.91
C ASP A 111 -18.76 -10.86 9.43
N HIS A 112 -18.71 -9.56 9.16
CA HIS A 112 -17.61 -8.66 9.52
C HIS A 112 -17.30 -8.64 11.02
N THR A 113 -18.26 -8.95 11.89
CA THR A 113 -18.03 -8.95 13.34
C THR A 113 -17.08 -10.07 13.78
N LYS A 114 -16.93 -11.11 12.96
CA LYS A 114 -16.03 -12.24 13.18
C LYS A 114 -14.62 -12.00 12.62
N TRP A 115 -14.39 -10.87 11.97
CA TRP A 115 -13.11 -10.58 11.35
C TRP A 115 -12.16 -9.98 12.37
N ALA A 116 -11.21 -10.78 12.83
CA ALA A 116 -10.14 -10.28 13.70
C ALA A 116 -9.31 -9.22 12.93
N PRO A 117 -9.30 -7.94 13.34
CA PRO A 117 -8.52 -6.92 12.66
C PRO A 117 -7.03 -7.19 12.82
N ARG A 118 -6.23 -6.72 11.86
CA ARG A 118 -4.77 -6.71 12.01
C ARG A 118 -4.37 -5.65 13.01
N ASP A 119 -3.37 -5.98 13.83
CA ASP A 119 -2.77 -5.05 14.77
C ASP A 119 -1.49 -4.45 14.17
N ALA A 120 -1.48 -3.13 14.03
CA ALA A 120 -0.34 -2.38 13.50
C ALA A 120 0.92 -2.58 14.34
N ARG A 121 0.79 -2.68 15.68
CA ARG A 121 1.95 -2.87 16.58
C ARG A 121 2.59 -4.23 16.37
N THR A 122 1.78 -5.27 16.23
CA THR A 122 2.25 -6.61 15.89
C THR A 122 2.92 -6.62 14.52
N HIS A 123 2.34 -5.96 13.51
CA HIS A 123 2.98 -5.81 12.19
C HIS A 123 4.36 -5.14 12.30
N TRP A 124 4.47 -4.04 13.07
CA TRP A 124 5.74 -3.34 13.30
C TRP A 124 6.78 -4.25 13.93
N LYS A 125 6.44 -4.92 15.05
CA LYS A 125 7.37 -5.82 15.74
C LYS A 125 7.88 -6.94 14.84
N LEU A 126 7.00 -7.58 14.08
CA LEU A 126 7.37 -8.66 13.15
C LEU A 126 8.24 -8.15 12.00
N ALA A 127 7.96 -6.94 11.51
CA ALA A 127 8.76 -6.30 10.48
C ALA A 127 10.16 -5.89 10.99
N GLU A 128 10.27 -5.43 12.23
CA GLU A 128 11.56 -5.16 12.89
C GLU A 128 12.36 -6.43 13.11
N GLN A 129 11.73 -7.50 13.60
CA GLN A 129 12.38 -8.82 13.71
C GLN A 129 12.89 -9.29 12.35
N TRP A 130 12.12 -9.11 11.28
CA TRP A 130 12.56 -9.42 9.92
C TRP A 130 13.75 -8.55 9.48
N ARG A 131 13.75 -7.25 9.79
CA ARG A 131 14.85 -6.34 9.47
C ARG A 131 16.14 -6.76 10.17
N ASP A 132 16.03 -7.01 11.47
CA ASP A 132 17.14 -7.22 12.41
C ASP A 132 17.63 -8.67 12.43
N ALA A 133 16.91 -9.58 11.78
CA ALA A 133 17.34 -10.95 11.54
C ALA A 133 18.74 -10.98 10.91
N THR A 134 19.61 -11.83 11.47
CA THR A 134 21.05 -11.86 11.13
C THR A 134 21.30 -12.59 9.82
N THR A 135 20.43 -13.55 9.47
CA THR A 135 20.60 -14.38 8.27
C THR A 135 19.42 -14.26 7.33
N GLU A 136 19.68 -14.45 6.04
CA GLU A 136 18.60 -14.50 5.05
C GLU A 136 17.65 -15.68 5.29
N GLN A 137 18.15 -16.79 5.83
CA GLN A 137 17.32 -17.93 6.21
C GLN A 137 16.33 -17.56 7.33
N GLU A 138 16.77 -16.81 8.33
CA GLU A 138 15.91 -16.33 9.41
C GLU A 138 14.84 -15.38 8.89
N ARG A 139 15.21 -14.44 7.99
CA ARG A 139 14.25 -13.59 7.27
C ARG A 139 13.20 -14.40 6.52
N GLN A 140 13.63 -15.43 5.81
CA GLN A 140 12.74 -16.33 5.08
C GLN A 140 11.81 -17.07 6.04
N ASN A 141 12.29 -17.54 7.19
CA ASN A 141 11.48 -18.22 8.20
C ASN A 141 10.42 -17.28 8.81
N ILE A 142 10.80 -16.06 9.19
CA ILE A 142 9.87 -15.04 9.71
C ILE A 142 8.80 -14.72 8.67
N PHE A 143 9.19 -14.53 7.41
CA PHE A 143 8.25 -14.28 6.32
C PHE A 143 7.38 -15.52 6.01
N ALA A 144 7.94 -16.72 6.14
CA ALA A 144 7.23 -17.99 5.97
C ALA A 144 6.16 -18.20 7.05
N GLN A 145 6.38 -17.68 8.26
CA GLN A 145 5.44 -17.79 9.36
C GLN A 145 4.42 -16.65 9.37
N HIS A 146 4.87 -15.41 9.19
CA HIS A 146 4.05 -14.21 9.45
C HIS A 146 3.63 -13.46 8.19
N ARG A 147 4.28 -13.72 7.04
CA ARG A 147 4.05 -13.01 5.77
C ARG A 147 4.20 -11.48 5.92
N VAL A 148 5.08 -11.04 6.82
CA VAL A 148 5.43 -9.64 7.07
C VAL A 148 6.92 -9.46 6.84
N ARG A 149 7.30 -8.32 6.27
CA ARG A 149 8.69 -7.88 6.12
C ARG A 149 8.82 -6.39 6.37
N TRP A 150 10.05 -5.94 6.53
CA TRP A 150 10.36 -4.52 6.68
C TRP A 150 10.10 -3.71 5.41
N THR A 151 9.58 -2.50 5.61
CA THR A 151 9.49 -1.45 4.59
C THR A 151 9.86 -0.10 5.22
N PRO A 152 10.54 0.80 4.50
CA PRO A 152 10.88 2.14 4.99
C PRO A 152 9.68 2.94 5.50
N LEU A 153 8.47 2.69 4.98
CA LEU A 153 7.25 3.35 5.44
C LEU A 153 7.01 3.19 6.94
N LEU A 154 7.49 2.10 7.56
CA LEU A 154 7.39 1.88 9.01
C LEU A 154 8.22 2.84 9.86
N ARG A 155 9.14 3.60 9.24
CA ARG A 155 9.87 4.69 9.93
C ARG A 155 8.96 5.89 10.21
N LEU A 156 7.86 6.04 9.46
CA LEU A 156 6.89 7.12 9.66
C LEU A 156 6.00 6.76 10.85
N SER A 157 6.13 7.48 11.96
CA SER A 157 5.44 7.15 13.23
C SER A 157 3.92 7.18 13.16
N TYR A 158 3.35 7.87 12.16
CA TYR A 158 1.92 7.94 11.90
C TYR A 158 1.42 6.89 10.91
N TRP A 159 2.31 6.14 10.27
CA TRP A 159 1.95 5.22 9.20
C TRP A 159 1.41 3.89 9.75
N ASP A 160 0.19 3.55 9.37
CA ASP A 160 -0.43 2.28 9.70
C ASP A 160 -0.69 1.43 8.44
N PRO A 161 0.08 0.35 8.20
CA PRO A 161 -0.08 -0.49 7.02
C PRO A 161 -1.42 -1.27 7.00
N CYS A 162 -2.14 -1.35 8.11
CA CYS A 162 -3.41 -2.08 8.22
C CYS A 162 -4.61 -1.21 7.84
N THR A 163 -4.50 0.11 7.94
CA THR A 163 -5.60 1.06 7.70
C THR A 163 -5.32 2.07 6.59
N MET A 164 -4.05 2.31 6.24
CA MET A 164 -3.64 3.31 5.24
C MET A 164 -3.43 2.73 3.82
N ILE A 165 -3.95 1.54 3.54
CA ILE A 165 -4.00 0.96 2.19
C ILE A 165 -5.43 1.08 1.66
N VAL A 166 -5.60 1.73 0.51
CA VAL A 166 -6.89 1.83 -0.17
C VAL A 166 -6.99 0.77 -1.25
N VAL A 167 -8.15 0.11 -1.30
CA VAL A 167 -8.48 -0.80 -2.41
C VAL A 167 -8.73 0.00 -3.68
N ASP A 168 -7.89 -0.19 -4.68
CA ASP A 168 -8.07 0.42 -6.00
C ASP A 168 -9.33 -0.13 -6.68
N SER A 169 -10.34 0.74 -6.85
CA SER A 169 -11.62 0.39 -7.47
C SER A 169 -11.47 -0.02 -8.93
N MET A 170 -10.55 0.59 -9.68
CA MET A 170 -10.36 0.24 -11.09
C MET A 170 -9.84 -1.19 -11.21
N HIS A 171 -8.75 -1.51 -10.51
CA HIS A 171 -8.11 -2.81 -10.63
C HIS A 171 -8.89 -3.92 -9.91
N ASN A 172 -9.45 -3.66 -8.73
CA ASN A 172 -10.13 -4.68 -7.96
C ASN A 172 -11.59 -4.86 -8.38
N LEU A 173 -12.36 -3.76 -8.50
CA LEU A 173 -13.78 -3.85 -8.81
C LEU A 173 -14.04 -4.00 -10.32
N LEU A 174 -13.53 -3.10 -11.15
CA LEU A 174 -13.84 -3.11 -12.59
C LEU A 174 -13.09 -4.23 -13.33
N LEU A 175 -11.76 -4.22 -13.24
CA LEU A 175 -10.90 -5.18 -13.96
C LEU A 175 -10.78 -6.54 -13.27
N GLY A 176 -11.09 -6.61 -11.97
CA GLY A 176 -11.13 -7.84 -11.20
C GLY A 176 -12.52 -8.47 -11.22
N VAL A 177 -13.39 -7.99 -10.33
CA VAL A 177 -14.73 -8.57 -10.11
C VAL A 177 -15.60 -8.45 -11.35
N GLY A 178 -15.74 -7.25 -11.92
CA GLY A 178 -16.58 -6.97 -13.09
C GLY A 178 -16.17 -7.81 -14.29
N LYS A 179 -14.88 -7.78 -14.65
CA LYS A 179 -14.33 -8.61 -15.72
C LYS A 179 -14.60 -10.11 -15.50
N ARG A 180 -14.40 -10.63 -14.29
CA ARG A 180 -14.66 -12.04 -13.99
C ARG A 180 -16.15 -12.38 -14.10
N HIS A 181 -17.02 -11.53 -13.55
CA HIS A 181 -18.46 -11.75 -13.61
C HIS A 181 -18.94 -11.79 -15.07
N SER A 182 -18.56 -10.79 -15.85
CA SER A 182 -18.94 -10.67 -17.25
C SER A 182 -18.38 -11.78 -18.14
N LEU A 183 -17.06 -12.00 -18.10
CA LEU A 183 -16.39 -12.89 -19.06
C LEU A 183 -16.34 -14.35 -18.63
N VAL A 184 -16.44 -14.64 -17.34
CA VAL A 184 -16.32 -16.01 -16.82
C VAL A 184 -17.67 -16.57 -16.39
N LEU A 185 -18.43 -15.81 -15.60
CA LEU A 185 -19.70 -16.31 -15.06
C LEU A 185 -20.84 -16.16 -16.08
N TRP A 186 -20.97 -14.99 -16.70
CA TRP A 186 -21.96 -14.74 -17.75
C TRP A 186 -21.50 -15.19 -19.14
N GLY A 187 -20.19 -15.42 -19.31
CA GLY A 187 -19.66 -15.96 -20.55
C GLY A 187 -19.76 -15.00 -21.74
N MET A 188 -19.83 -13.69 -21.50
CA MET A 188 -19.85 -12.65 -22.53
C MET A 188 -18.47 -12.47 -23.17
N ARG A 189 -17.95 -13.53 -23.79
CA ARG A 189 -16.67 -13.53 -24.48
C ARG A 189 -16.91 -13.50 -25.98
N GLU A 190 -16.08 -12.74 -26.69
CA GLU A 190 -16.10 -12.68 -28.17
C GLU A 190 -15.82 -14.03 -28.83
N ASP A 191 -15.20 -14.98 -28.11
CA ASP A 191 -14.87 -16.32 -28.61
C ASP A 191 -16.02 -17.33 -28.47
N ARG A 192 -17.17 -16.93 -27.90
CA ARG A 192 -18.36 -17.77 -27.82
C ARG A 192 -19.39 -17.28 -28.85
N PRO A 193 -20.01 -18.20 -29.62
CA PRO A 193 -21.13 -17.82 -30.46
C PRO A 193 -22.23 -17.25 -29.56
N ASP A 194 -22.79 -16.11 -29.96
CA ASP A 194 -23.99 -15.58 -29.33
C ASP A 194 -25.08 -16.65 -29.42
N GLY A 195 -25.73 -16.95 -28.30
CA GLY A 195 -26.84 -17.90 -28.28
C GLY A 195 -28.06 -17.29 -28.99
N ASP A 196 -28.67 -18.05 -29.89
CA ASP A 196 -29.96 -17.74 -30.53
C ASP A 196 -31.06 -17.42 -29.52
#